data_AF-A0A6G1GMG3-F1
#
_entry.id   AF-A0A6G1GMG3-F1
#
_cell.length_a   1.000
_cell.length_b   1.000
_cell.length_c   1.000
_cell.angle_alpha   90.00
_cell.angle_beta   90.00
_cell.angle_gamma   90.00
#
_symmetry.space_group_name_H-M   'P 1'
#
loop_
_entity.id
_entity.type
_entity.pdbx_description
1 polymer ?
#
loop_
_entity_poly.entity_id
_entity_poly.type
_entity_poly.pdbx_seq_one_letter_code
_entity_poly.pdbx_strand_id
1 'polypeptide(L)' 'NVDNGATAVFLHEQFAKQYRIPTFLLEKPRLLSLADDSFADRILHAALVDLRIGNHQEQVLAFVTKLA' A
#
# COMPACT_ATOMS: atom_id res chain seq x y z
N ASN A 1 9.88 -6.98 -2.61
CA ASN A 1 10.88 -6.31 -1.74
C ASN A 1 10.32 -6.32 -0.33
N VAL A 2 11.13 -6.55 0.70
CA VAL A 2 10.68 -6.49 2.11
C VAL A 2 11.38 -5.29 2.74
N ASP A 3 10.59 -4.33 3.22
CA ASP A 3 11.08 -3.10 3.84
C ASP A 3 10.61 -3.07 5.30
N ASN A 4 11.56 -3.15 6.24
CA ASN A 4 11.30 -3.12 7.68
C ASN A 4 11.28 -1.70 8.26
N GLY A 5 11.66 -0.68 7.48
CA GLY A 5 11.55 0.73 7.85
C GLY A 5 10.16 1.32 7.55
N ALA A 6 9.35 0.61 6.76
CA ALA A 6 8.00 1.04 6.41
C ALA A 6 7.02 0.82 7.58
N THR A 7 6.33 1.88 8.00
CA THR A 7 5.30 1.83 9.06
C THR A 7 3.97 1.25 8.57
N ALA A 8 3.80 1.07 7.27
CA ALA A 8 2.58 0.57 6.66
C ALA A 8 2.88 -0.27 5.41
N VAL A 9 1.90 -1.06 4.97
CA VAL A 9 2.00 -1.82 3.73
C VAL A 9 1.57 -0.97 2.55
N PHE A 10 2.37 -1.01 1.49
CA PHE A 10 2.11 -0.28 0.26
C PHE A 10 1.99 -1.24 -0.92
N LEU A 11 1.11 -0.88 -1.85
CA LEU A 11 0.84 -1.60 -3.08
C LEU A 11 1.01 -0.66 -4.27
N HIS A 12 1.75 -1.09 -5.29
CA HIS A 12 1.87 -0.30 -6.50
C HIS A 12 0.55 -0.29 -7.29
N GLU A 13 0.16 0.88 -7.81
CA GLU A 13 -1.12 1.05 -8.52
C GLU A 13 -1.24 0.14 -9.75
N GLN A 14 -0.14 -0.02 -10.51
CA GLN A 14 -0.15 -0.91 -11.67
C GLN A 14 -0.38 -2.37 -11.27
N PHE A 15 0.15 -2.80 -10.13
CA PHE A 15 -0.07 -4.16 -9.62
C PHE A 15 -1.54 -4.34 -9.22
N ALA A 16 -2.11 -3.38 -8.48
CA ALA A 16 -3.52 -3.41 -8.13
C ALA A 16 -4.44 -3.53 -9.37
N LYS A 17 -4.13 -2.77 -10.43
CA LYS A 17 -4.85 -2.81 -11.71
C LYS A 17 -4.67 -4.15 -12.43
N GLN A 18 -3.43 -4.64 -12.54
CA GLN A 18 -3.10 -5.88 -13.23
C GLN A 18 -3.84 -7.09 -12.63
N TYR A 19 -3.92 -7.15 -11.30
CA TYR A 19 -4.57 -8.25 -10.57
C TYR A 19 -6.03 -7.95 -10.20
N ARG A 20 -6.59 -6.83 -10.66
CA ARG A 20 -7.97 -6.38 -10.37
C ARG A 20 -8.29 -6.40 -8.87
N ILE A 21 -7.32 -5.99 -8.04
CA ILE A 21 -7.49 -5.90 -6.59
C ILE A 21 -8.53 -4.82 -6.29
N PRO A 22 -9.61 -5.12 -5.53
CA PRO A 22 -10.58 -4.12 -5.15
C PRO A 22 -9.94 -3.03 -4.29
N THR A 23 -10.04 -1.78 -4.74
CA THR A 23 -9.57 -0.61 -4.00
C THR A 23 -10.73 0.25 -3.56
N PHE A 24 -10.59 0.94 -2.43
CA PHE A 24 -11.54 1.93 -1.95
C PHE A 24 -10.85 3.26 -1.67
N LEU A 25 -11.64 4.34 -1.71
CA LEU A 25 -11.18 5.68 -1.38
C LEU A 25 -11.04 5.84 0.14
N LEU A 26 -9.95 6.45 0.58
CA LEU A 26 -9.77 6.83 1.98
C LEU A 26 -10.66 8.02 2.32
N GLU A 27 -11.21 8.04 3.53
CA GLU A 27 -11.99 9.19 4.04
C GLU A 27 -11.17 10.48 4.06
N LYS A 28 -9.85 10.37 4.29
CA LYS A 28 -8.89 11.47 4.28
C LYS A 28 -7.63 11.05 3.53
N PRO A 29 -7.09 11.91 2.64
CA PRO A 29 -5.80 11.67 2.02
C PRO A 29 -4.71 11.46 3.08
N ARG A 30 -3.79 10.54 2.83
CA ARG A 30 -2.61 10.33 3.68
C ARG A 30 -1.36 10.86 2.98
N LEU A 31 -0.48 11.47 3.76
CA LEU A 31 0.86 11.86 3.29
C LEU A 31 1.81 10.69 3.50
N LEU A 32 2.66 10.43 2.51
CA LEU A 32 3.72 9.44 2.60
C LEU A 32 5.03 10.13 2.92
N SER A 33 5.61 9.84 4.08
CA SER A 33 6.97 10.27 4.41
C SER A 33 7.96 9.32 3.74
N LEU A 34 8.93 9.88 3.03
CA LEU A 34 10.04 9.14 2.44
C LEU A 34 11.25 9.16 3.40
N ALA A 35 12.24 8.34 3.09
CA ALA A 35 13.43 8.16 3.93
C ALA A 35 14.35 9.40 3.99
N ASP A 36 14.18 10.34 3.06
CA ASP A 36 14.90 11.62 2.99
C ASP A 36 14.14 12.76 3.67
N ASP A 37 13.18 12.45 4.54
CA ASP A 37 12.25 13.37 5.20
C ASP A 37 11.37 14.18 4.23
N SER A 38 11.40 13.87 2.93
CA SER A 38 10.47 14.46 1.97
C SER A 38 9.10 13.79 2.04
N PHE A 39 8.08 14.50 1.55
CA PHE A 39 6.74 13.96 1.44
C PHE A 39 6.43 13.61 0.00
N ALA A 40 6.10 12.35 -0.24
CA ALA A 40 5.56 11.90 -1.50
C ALA A 40 4.07 12.26 -1.65
N ASP A 41 3.57 12.06 -2.86
CA ASP A 41 2.22 12.39 -3.29
C ASP A 41 1.11 11.89 -2.35
N ARG A 42 -0.07 12.52 -2.42
CA ARG A 42 -1.20 12.18 -1.54
C ARG A 42 -1.74 10.79 -1.87
N ILE A 43 -1.70 9.89 -0.88
CA ILE A 43 -2.33 8.58 -0.96
C ILE A 43 -3.83 8.74 -0.76
N LEU A 44 -4.60 8.34 -1.77
CA LEU A 44 -6.07 8.45 -1.78
C LEU A 44 -6.78 7.10 -1.68
N HIS A 45 -6.10 6.00 -2.04
CA HIS A 45 -6.72 4.69 -2.16
C HIS A 45 -6.02 3.67 -1.27
N ALA A 46 -6.79 2.68 -0.82
CA ALA A 46 -6.28 1.49 -0.13
C ALA A 46 -7.02 0.24 -0.61
N ALA A 47 -6.48 -0.91 -0.26
CA ALA A 47 -7.07 -2.22 -0.50
C ALA A 47 -6.88 -3.10 0.73
N LEU A 48 -7.83 -4.00 0.98
CA LEU A 48 -7.62 -5.12 1.89
C LEU A 48 -7.10 -6.29 1.05
N VAL A 49 -5.93 -6.79 1.39
CA VAL A 49 -5.23 -7.84 0.64
C VAL A 49 -5.05 -9.05 1.54
N ASP A 50 -5.49 -10.22 1.07
CA ASP A 50 -5.21 -11.47 1.74
C ASP A 50 -3.75 -11.88 1.45
N LEU A 51 -2.92 -11.87 2.48
CA LEU A 51 -1.51 -12.21 2.42
C LEU A 51 -1.31 -13.61 2.99
N ARG A 52 -0.62 -14.47 2.24
CA ARG A 52 -0.21 -15.80 2.70
C ARG A 52 1.32 -15.91 2.74
N ILE A 53 1.86 -16.14 3.93
CA ILE A 53 3.29 -16.37 4.16
C ILE A 53 3.47 -17.76 4.76
N GLY A 54 3.95 -18.70 3.93
CA GLY A 54 3.99 -20.12 4.33
C GLY A 54 2.60 -20.64 4.66
N ASN A 55 2.41 -21.07 5.92
CA ASN A 55 1.13 -21.56 6.45
C ASN A 55 0.31 -20.47 7.17
N HIS A 56 0.83 -19.24 7.28
CA HIS A 56 0.11 -18.13 7.88
C HIS A 56 -0.69 -17.38 6.81
N GLN A 57 -1.94 -17.05 7.13
CA GLN A 57 -2.81 -16.22 6.30
C GLN A 57 -3.39 -15.11 7.16
N GLU A 58 -3.27 -13.87 6.68
CA GLU A 58 -3.85 -12.69 7.30
C GLU A 58 -4.38 -11.73 6.24
N GLN A 59 -5.25 -10.83 6.64
CA GLN A 59 -5.71 -9.75 5.79
C GLN A 59 -5.03 -8.45 6.22
N VAL A 60 -4.41 -7.77 5.27
CA VAL A 60 -3.62 -6.56 5.53
C VAL A 60 -4.20 -5.38 4.76
N LEU A 61 -4.26 -4.23 5.42
CA LEU A 61 -4.55 -2.96 4.78
C LEU A 61 -3.31 -2.46 4.03
N ALA A 62 -3.40 -2.43 2.70
CA ALA A 62 -2.35 -1.91 1.83
C ALA A 62 -2.75 -0.58 1.21
N PHE A 63 -1.89 0.43 1.32
CA PHE A 63 -2.08 1.73 0.70
C PHE A 63 -1.60 1.74 -0.75
N VAL A 64 -2.42 2.25 -1.66
CA VAL A 64 -2.08 2.24 -3.09
C VAL A 64 -1.27 3.47 -3.44
N THR A 65 -0.06 3.25 -3.96
CA THR A 65 0.90 4.30 -4.34
C THR A 65 1.33 4.16 -5.80
N LYS A 66 1.83 5.27 -6.38
CA LYS A 66 2.40 5.33 -7.73
C LYS A 66 3.93 5.46 -7.70
N LEU A 67 4.54 5.33 -6.54
CA LEU A 67 5.99 5.35 -6.38
C LEU A 67 6.58 4.07 -6.97
N ALA A 68 7.46 4.23 -7.96
CA ALA A 68 8.12 3.14 -8.67
C ALA A 68 9.32 2.60 -7.90
#